data_AF-A0A354C7K5-F1
#
_entry.id   AF-A0A354C7K5-F1
#
_cell.length_a   1.000
_cell.length_b   1.000
_cell.length_c   1.000
_cell.angle_alpha   90.00
_cell.angle_beta   90.00
_cell.angle_gamma   90.00
#
_symmetry.space_group_name_H-M   'P 1'
#
loop_
_entity.id
_entity.type
_entity.pdbx_description
1 polymer ?
#
loop_
_entity_poly.entity_id
_entity_poly.type
_entity_poly.pdbx_seq_one_letter_code
_entity_poly.pdbx_strand_id
1 'polypeptide(L)'
;SVKELAGEPIIATFTRAPGNSADIGGLKVVAANGWFAARPSGTEDINKIYMESFLGEDHLRLLEKEAMMIVRRAYEAAGVAQ
;
A
#
# COMPACT_ATOMS: atom_id res chain seq x y z
N SER A 1 -11.09 9.04 1.63
CA SER A 1 -9.81 8.54 2.15
C SER A 1 -10.06 7.23 2.88
N VAL A 2 -9.09 6.31 2.84
CA VAL A 2 -9.13 5.05 3.60
C VAL A 2 -8.59 5.36 5.00
N LYS A 3 -9.25 4.85 6.05
CA LYS A 3 -8.90 5.17 7.45
C LYS A 3 -8.33 3.97 8.21
N GLU A 4 -8.54 2.77 7.71
CA GLU A 4 -8.14 1.51 8.33
C GLU A 4 -7.46 0.61 7.31
N LEU A 5 -6.61 -0.28 7.80
CA LEU A 5 -5.94 -1.32 7.05
C LEU A 5 -5.97 -2.58 7.91
N ALA A 6 -6.61 -3.64 7.41
CA ALA A 6 -6.84 -4.91 8.09
C ALA A 6 -7.53 -4.77 9.47
N GLY A 7 -8.48 -3.83 9.57
CA GLY A 7 -9.23 -3.55 10.80
C GLY A 7 -8.47 -2.70 11.82
N GLU A 8 -7.28 -2.23 11.48
CA GLU A 8 -6.48 -1.35 12.33
C GLU A 8 -6.44 0.08 11.78
N PRO A 9 -6.41 1.12 12.62
CA PRO A 9 -6.23 2.50 12.15
C PRO A 9 -4.96 2.67 11.34
N ILE A 10 -5.05 3.37 10.21
CA ILE A 10 -3.88 3.81 9.45
C ILE A 10 -3.18 4.90 10.26
N ILE A 11 -1.92 4.64 10.62
CA ILE A 11 -1.09 5.58 11.39
C ILE A 11 -0.19 6.43 10.51
N ALA A 12 0.10 5.98 9.28
CA ALA A 12 0.87 6.75 8.31
C ALA A 12 0.61 6.35 6.86
N THR A 13 0.74 7.33 5.98
CA THR A 13 0.78 7.14 4.51
C THR A 13 1.95 7.91 3.95
N PHE A 14 2.73 7.27 3.08
CA PHE A 14 3.93 7.86 2.49
C PHE A 14 3.91 7.77 0.97
N THR A 15 4.19 8.89 0.31
CA THR A 15 4.62 8.97 -1.10
C THR A 15 6.07 9.41 -1.22
N ARG A 16 6.70 9.79 -0.10
CA ARG A 16 8.11 10.14 0.02
C ARG A 16 8.72 9.39 1.20
N ALA A 17 9.98 9.01 1.08
CA ALA A 17 10.70 8.31 2.13
C ALA A 17 10.95 9.26 3.32
N PRO A 18 10.61 8.88 4.56
CA PRO A 18 10.74 9.76 5.72
C PRO A 18 12.20 10.10 6.08
N GLY A 19 13.17 9.26 5.71
CA GLY A 19 14.58 9.48 6.05
C GLY A 19 15.29 10.52 5.20
N ASN A 20 14.84 10.77 3.96
CA ASN A 20 15.53 11.65 3.01
C ASN A 20 14.60 12.46 2.08
N SER A 21 13.28 12.39 2.28
CA SER A 21 12.27 13.07 1.46
C SER A 21 12.26 12.72 -0.04
N ALA A 22 13.03 11.72 -0.47
CA ALA A 22 13.02 11.24 -1.84
C ALA A 22 11.65 10.64 -2.18
N ASP A 23 11.19 10.85 -3.42
CA ASP A 23 9.98 10.21 -3.93
C ASP A 23 10.20 8.69 -3.97
N ILE A 24 9.25 7.92 -3.43
CA ILE A 24 9.31 6.45 -3.49
C ILE A 24 8.77 5.92 -4.82
N GLY A 25 8.14 6.77 -5.64
CA GLY A 25 7.49 6.39 -6.88
C GLY A 25 6.36 5.40 -6.63
N GLY A 26 5.47 5.72 -5.68
CA GLY A 26 4.41 4.82 -5.24
C GLY A 26 3.74 5.24 -3.94
N LEU A 27 3.11 4.28 -3.27
CA LEU A 27 2.38 4.48 -2.02
C LEU A 27 2.84 3.47 -0.97
N LYS A 28 3.08 3.91 0.26
CA LYS A 28 3.18 3.04 1.44
C LYS A 28 2.11 3.42 2.45
N VAL A 29 1.42 2.43 3.00
CA VAL A 29 0.40 2.59 4.06
C VAL A 29 0.80 1.73 5.25
N VAL A 30 0.68 2.28 6.45
CA VAL A 30 1.13 1.65 7.69
C VAL A 30 0.00 1.66 8.73
N ALA A 31 -0.24 0.50 9.32
CA ALA A 31 -1.03 0.29 10.53
C ALA A 31 -0.12 -0.25 11.65
N ALA A 32 -0.66 -0.48 12.84
CA ALA A 32 0.12 -0.90 14.00
C ALA A 32 0.79 -2.27 13.80
N ASN A 33 0.09 -3.25 13.21
CA ASN A 33 0.61 -4.60 13.03
C ASN A 33 0.76 -5.03 11.56
N GLY A 34 0.78 -4.07 10.64
CA GLY A 34 0.97 -4.38 9.23
C GLY A 34 1.21 -3.17 8.36
N TRP A 35 1.78 -3.42 7.19
CA TRP A 35 1.97 -2.39 6.18
C TRP A 35 1.94 -2.99 4.78
N PHE A 36 1.67 -2.15 3.79
CA PHE A 36 1.96 -2.48 2.40
C PHE A 36 2.61 -1.29 1.68
N ALA A 37 3.37 -1.60 0.64
CA ALA A 37 3.92 -0.62 -0.30
C ALA A 37 3.68 -1.08 -1.74
N ALA A 38 3.13 -0.20 -2.56
CA ALA A 38 2.82 -0.44 -3.96
C ALA A 38 3.66 0.47 -4.86
N ARG A 39 4.29 -0.11 -5.88
CA ARG A 39 5.08 0.61 -6.88
C ARG A 39 4.87 0.01 -8.28
N PRO A 40 4.76 0.83 -9.34
CA PRO A 40 4.77 0.32 -10.70
C PRO A 40 6.13 -0.33 -11.02
N SER A 41 6.09 -1.43 -11.75
CA SER A 41 7.31 -2.05 -12.27
C SER A 41 7.94 -1.14 -13.32
N GLY A 42 9.28 -1.05 -13.33
CA GLY A 42 10.01 -0.26 -14.32
C GLY A 42 10.22 -0.97 -15.66
N THR A 43 9.88 -2.26 -15.75
CA THR A 43 10.19 -3.13 -16.89
C THR A 43 8.97 -3.85 -17.47
N GLU A 44 7.86 -3.87 -16.75
CA GLU A 44 6.66 -4.64 -17.06
C GLU A 44 5.44 -3.79 -16.75
N ASP A 45 4.33 -4.00 -17.45
CA ASP A 45 3.07 -3.32 -17.17
C ASP A 45 2.32 -3.99 -16.01
N ILE A 46 2.94 -3.98 -14.83
CA ILE A 46 2.40 -4.55 -13.59
C ILE A 46 2.74 -3.66 -12.38
N ASN A 47 1.96 -3.80 -11.31
CA ASN A 47 2.29 -3.26 -10.00
C ASN A 47 2.89 -4.31 -9.09
N LYS A 48 3.95 -3.94 -8.36
CA LYS A 48 4.53 -4.75 -7.30
C LYS A 48 4.00 -4.24 -5.96
N ILE A 49 3.38 -5.14 -5.20
CA ILE A 49 2.92 -4.87 -3.83
C ILE A 49 3.75 -5.71 -2.88
N TYR A 50 4.42 -5.03 -1.95
CA TYR A 50 5.13 -5.63 -0.83
C TYR A 50 4.29 -5.42 0.43
N MET A 51 4.22 -6.41 1.30
CA MET A 51 3.42 -6.33 2.51
C MET A 51 4.02 -7.20 3.60
N GLU A 52 3.72 -6.85 4.84
CA GLU A 52 4.15 -7.59 6.01
C GLU A 52 3.08 -7.51 7.09
N SER A 53 2.92 -8.61 7.82
CA SER A 53 2.00 -8.77 8.94
C SER A 53 2.77 -9.21 10.16
N PHE A 54 2.51 -8.56 11.29
CA PHE A 54 3.02 -8.96 12.61
C PHE A 54 2.07 -9.90 13.36
N LEU A 55 0.87 -10.17 12.81
CA LEU A 55 -0.16 -11.05 13.39
C LEU A 55 -0.29 -12.39 12.66
N GLY A 56 0.59 -12.67 11.70
CA GLY A 56 0.62 -13.93 10.95
C GLY A 56 -0.21 -13.92 9.67
N GLU A 57 -0.46 -15.11 9.13
CA GLU A 57 -0.89 -15.34 7.75
C GLU A 57 -2.33 -14.90 7.48
N ASP A 58 -3.27 -15.11 8.39
CA ASP A 58 -4.67 -14.68 8.20
C ASP A 58 -4.77 -13.15 8.10
N HIS A 59 -4.01 -12.44 8.94
CA HIS A 59 -3.90 -10.99 8.86
C HIS A 59 -3.19 -10.55 7.57
N LEU A 60 -2.16 -11.30 7.12
CA LEU A 60 -1.50 -11.02 5.84
C LEU A 60 -2.44 -11.14 4.64
N ARG A 61 -3.32 -12.16 4.61
CA ARG A 61 -4.34 -12.31 3.56
C ARG A 61 -5.35 -11.16 3.57
N LEU A 62 -5.69 -10.64 4.75
CA LEU A 62 -6.54 -9.46 4.86
C LEU A 62 -5.83 -8.20 4.32
N LEU A 63 -4.55 -8.01 4.68
CA LEU A 63 -3.70 -6.94 4.13
C LEU A 63 -3.62 -7.01 2.60
N GLU A 64 -3.43 -8.20 2.02
CA GLU A 64 -3.37 -8.40 0.57
C GLU A 64 -4.63 -7.90 -0.12
N LYS A 65 -5.80 -8.39 0.35
CA LYS A 65 -7.10 -8.03 -0.20
C LYS A 65 -7.33 -6.51 -0.16
N GLU A 66 -7.04 -5.88 0.97
CA GLU A 66 -7.26 -4.45 1.15
C GLU A 66 -6.23 -3.62 0.38
N ALA A 67 -4.96 -4.02 0.35
CA ALA A 67 -3.93 -3.36 -0.43
C ALA A 67 -4.30 -3.29 -1.92
N MET A 68 -4.74 -4.41 -2.51
CA MET A 68 -5.20 -4.43 -3.90
C MET A 68 -6.37 -3.45 -4.15
N MET A 69 -7.34 -3.42 -3.23
CA MET A 69 -8.48 -2.49 -3.32
C MET A 69 -8.03 -1.02 -3.25
N ILE A 70 -7.13 -0.70 -2.32
CA ILE A 70 -6.63 0.66 -2.12
C ILE A 70 -5.83 1.13 -3.35
N VAL A 71 -4.93 0.28 -3.86
CA VAL A 71 -4.13 0.57 -5.05
C VAL A 71 -5.03 0.82 -6.24
N ARG A 72 -6.00 -0.05 -6.51
CA ARG A 72 -6.97 0.13 -7.60
C ARG A 72 -7.72 1.46 -7.50
N ARG A 73 -8.25 1.80 -6.31
CA ARG A 73 -8.95 3.07 -6.10
C ARG A 73 -8.04 4.29 -6.30
N ALA A 74 -6.76 4.17 -5.95
CA ALA A 74 -5.79 5.25 -6.18
C ALA A 74 -5.56 5.48 -7.68
N TYR A 75 -5.44 4.41 -8.47
CA TYR A 75 -5.35 4.49 -9.94
C TYR A 75 -6.61 5.08 -10.58
N GLU A 76 -7.78 4.57 -10.19
CA GLU A 76 -9.08 5.10 -10.66
C GLU A 76 -9.22 6.60 -10.36
N ALA A 77 -8.85 7.04 -9.14
CA ALA A 77 -8.88 8.44 -8.76
C ALA A 77 -7.86 9.31 -9.52
N ALA A 78 -6.75 8.72 -9.96
CA ALA A 78 -5.74 9.40 -10.79
C ALA A 78 -6.14 9.46 -12.28
N GLY A 79 -7.26 8.86 -12.68
CA GLY A 79 -7.68 8.75 -14.08
C GLY A 79 -6.77 7.85 -14.92
N VAL A 80 -5.98 7.00 -14.25
CA VAL A 80 -5.07 6.04 -14.89
C VAL A 80 -5.76 4.68 -14.81
N ALA A 81 -6.21 4.17 -15.95
CA ALA A 81 -6.73 2.82 -16.03
C ALA A 81 -5.57 1.83 -15.94
N GLN A 82 -5.55 0.99 -14.91
CA GLN A 82 -4.64 -0.14 -14.77
C GLN A 82 -5.40 -1.37 -14.24
#